data_AF-A0A950X0Y9-F1
#
_entry.id   AF-A0A950X0Y9-F1
#
_cell.length_a   1.000
_cell.length_b   1.000
_cell.length_c   1.000
_cell.angle_alpha   90.00
_cell.angle_beta   90.00
_cell.angle_gamma   90.00
#
_symmetry.space_group_name_H-M   'P 1'
#
loop_
_entity.id
_entity.type
_entity.pdbx_description
1 polymer ?
#
loop_
_entity_poly.entity_id
_entity_poly.type
_entity_poly.pdbx_seq_one_letter_code
_entity_poly.pdbx_strand_id
1 'polypeptide(L)'
;TDVKGAAAKRRLKTMVQNGTVRGLLAYSDNEPIGWCTFGKRTEFSRLNRARSLKCDDAESVYSIPCFYIKNRYRKQGVATELLKAAVALLKAEGQANLEGYPVKPTKPGNKNIPGAFAWTGTISLFEKQGFALAGSPFTSKLRYRRLLG
;
A
#
# COMPACT_ATOMS: atom_id res chain seq x y z
N THR A 1 16.70 4.27 -12.31
CA THR A 1 15.81 4.38 -13.50
C THR A 1 14.60 3.51 -13.29
N ASP A 2 13.39 3.94 -13.68
CA ASP A 2 12.18 3.10 -13.56
C ASP A 2 12.27 1.94 -14.57
N VAL A 3 12.47 0.72 -14.08
CA VAL A 3 12.50 -0.50 -14.90
C VAL A 3 11.06 -0.94 -15.16
N LYS A 4 10.72 -1.24 -16.42
CA LYS A 4 9.36 -1.66 -16.83
C LYS A 4 9.40 -3.01 -17.55
N GLY A 5 8.22 -3.62 -17.73
CA GLY A 5 8.05 -4.82 -18.55
C GLY A 5 8.81 -6.05 -18.03
N ALA A 6 9.39 -6.84 -18.94
CA ALA A 6 10.06 -8.10 -18.62
C ALA A 6 11.23 -7.93 -17.63
N ALA A 7 11.98 -6.84 -17.73
CA ALA A 7 13.07 -6.54 -16.81
C ALA A 7 12.56 -6.29 -15.37
N ALA A 8 11.44 -5.60 -15.21
CA ALA A 8 10.82 -5.39 -13.90
C ALA A 8 10.33 -6.71 -13.30
N LYS A 9 9.74 -7.58 -14.12
CA LYS A 9 9.30 -8.93 -13.70
C LYS A 9 10.47 -9.78 -13.22
N ARG A 10 11.58 -9.81 -13.97
CA ARG A 10 12.79 -10.54 -13.56
C ARG A 10 13.35 -10.01 -12.25
N ARG A 11 13.45 -8.69 -12.10
CA ARG A 11 13.92 -8.07 -10.85
C ARG A 11 13.04 -8.45 -9.66
N LEU A 12 11.72 -8.34 -9.80
CA LEU A 12 10.79 -8.74 -8.73
C LEU A 12 10.93 -10.24 -8.41
N LYS A 13 11.04 -11.11 -9.43
CA LYS A 13 11.27 -12.55 -9.23
C LYS A 13 12.53 -12.81 -8.42
N THR A 14 13.66 -12.19 -8.78
CA THR A 14 14.91 -12.32 -8.03
C THR A 14 14.75 -11.84 -6.59
N MET A 15 14.08 -10.71 -6.37
CA MET A 15 13.87 -10.21 -5.01
C MET A 15 13.03 -11.16 -4.16
N VAL A 16 11.99 -11.77 -4.74
CA VAL A 16 11.18 -12.81 -4.08
C VAL A 16 12.01 -14.04 -3.76
N GLN A 17 12.79 -14.55 -4.72
CA GLN A 17 13.67 -15.71 -4.51
C GLN A 17 14.73 -15.48 -3.43
N ASN A 18 15.20 -14.23 -3.30
CA ASN A 18 16.18 -13.85 -2.29
C ASN A 18 15.54 -13.44 -0.94
N GLY A 19 14.20 -13.52 -0.78
CA GLY A 19 13.52 -13.12 0.44
C GLY A 19 13.57 -11.62 0.75
N THR A 20 13.93 -10.78 -0.22
CA THR A 20 14.10 -9.32 -0.07
C THR A 20 12.84 -8.52 -0.40
N VAL A 21 11.77 -9.20 -0.81
CA VAL A 21 10.44 -8.60 -0.97
C VAL A 21 9.48 -9.28 -0.03
N ARG A 22 8.76 -8.45 0.72
CA ARG A 22 7.67 -8.88 1.58
C ARG A 22 6.34 -8.44 0.99
N GLY A 23 5.39 -9.36 0.98
CA GLY A 23 4.05 -9.11 0.45
C GLY A 23 3.10 -10.27 0.70
N LEU A 24 1.83 -10.02 0.45
CA LEU A 24 0.73 -10.96 0.63
C LEU A 24 0.06 -11.19 -0.72
N LEU A 25 -0.25 -12.45 -1.00
CA LEU A 25 -1.12 -12.85 -2.11
C LEU A 25 -2.51 -13.16 -1.57
N ALA A 26 -3.53 -12.63 -2.24
CA ALA A 26 -4.90 -13.04 -2.03
C ALA A 26 -5.25 -14.11 -3.06
N TYR A 27 -5.91 -15.18 -2.63
CA TYR A 27 -6.36 -16.28 -3.46
C TYR A 27 -7.89 -16.38 -3.45
N SER A 28 -8.46 -16.76 -4.61
CA SER A 28 -9.79 -17.36 -4.71
C SER A 28 -9.56 -18.77 -5.20
N ASP A 29 -9.84 -19.77 -4.36
CA ASP A 29 -9.43 -21.16 -4.58
C ASP A 29 -7.93 -21.24 -4.92
N ASN A 30 -7.58 -21.80 -6.08
CA ASN A 30 -6.21 -21.95 -6.55
C ASN A 30 -5.73 -20.77 -7.42
N GLU A 31 -6.52 -19.71 -7.57
CA GLU A 31 -6.17 -18.55 -8.38
C GLU A 31 -5.66 -17.37 -7.53
N PRO A 32 -4.45 -16.83 -7.78
CA PRO A 32 -4.02 -15.58 -7.15
C PRO A 32 -4.79 -14.40 -7.75
N ILE A 33 -5.56 -13.69 -6.93
CA ILE A 33 -6.47 -12.60 -7.34
C ILE A 33 -5.99 -11.21 -6.93
N GLY A 34 -5.08 -11.13 -5.96
CA GLY A 34 -4.57 -9.87 -5.46
C GLY A 34 -3.18 -9.97 -4.87
N TRP A 35 -2.51 -8.82 -4.75
CA TRP A 35 -1.19 -8.68 -4.16
C TRP A 35 -1.07 -7.34 -3.45
N CYS A 36 -0.39 -7.31 -2.31
CA CYS A 36 0.18 -6.08 -1.76
C CYS A 36 1.62 -6.33 -1.28
N THR A 37 2.46 -5.31 -1.39
CA THR A 37 3.78 -5.31 -0.74
C THR A 37 3.76 -4.38 0.45
N PHE A 38 4.56 -4.68 1.46
CA PHE A 38 4.74 -3.84 2.64
C PHE A 38 6.11 -4.11 3.26
N GLY A 39 6.64 -3.15 3.99
CA GLY A 39 8.00 -3.21 4.54
C GLY A 39 8.38 -1.92 5.24
N LYS A 40 9.66 -1.78 5.61
CA LYS A 40 10.13 -0.53 6.21
C LYS A 40 10.00 0.58 5.18
N ARG A 41 9.55 1.76 5.61
CA ARG A 41 9.34 2.91 4.73
C ARG A 41 10.62 3.26 3.95
N THR A 42 11.77 3.16 4.60
CA THR A 42 13.10 3.43 4.04
C THR A 42 13.44 2.54 2.84
N GLU A 43 12.85 1.36 2.72
CA GLU A 43 13.04 0.44 1.57
C GLU A 43 12.33 0.93 0.30
N PHE A 44 11.35 1.82 0.43
CA PHE A 44 10.56 2.32 -0.70
C PHE A 44 11.06 3.68 -1.20
N SER A 45 12.09 3.65 -2.04
CA SER A 45 12.73 4.86 -2.61
C SER A 45 11.78 5.88 -3.27
N ARG A 46 10.62 5.45 -3.78
CA ARG A 46 9.59 6.35 -4.35
C ARG A 46 8.87 7.17 -3.26
N LEU A 47 8.69 6.61 -2.07
CA LEU A 47 8.11 7.30 -0.92
C LEU A 47 9.11 8.32 -0.38
N ASN A 48 10.37 7.93 -0.24
CA ASN A 48 11.44 8.78 0.32
C ASN A 48 11.75 10.00 -0.56
N ARG A 49 11.68 9.87 -1.89
CA ARG A 49 11.93 10.98 -2.81
C ARG A 49 10.73 11.92 -3.00
N ALA A 50 9.53 11.51 -2.58
CA ALA A 50 8.33 12.32 -2.79
C ALA A 50 8.21 13.39 -1.69
N ARG A 51 8.49 14.66 -2.05
CA ARG A 51 8.35 15.81 -1.12
C ARG A 51 6.97 15.88 -0.45
N SER A 52 5.90 15.56 -1.18
CA SER A 52 4.53 15.53 -0.65
C SER A 52 4.28 14.44 0.40
N LEU A 53 5.18 13.47 0.53
CA LEU A 53 5.13 12.38 1.49
C LEU A 53 6.23 12.50 2.55
N LYS A 54 6.77 13.70 2.83
CA LYS A 54 7.78 13.91 3.88
C LYS A 54 7.34 13.23 5.19
N CYS A 55 8.28 12.53 5.80
CA CYS A 55 8.07 11.71 6.99
C CYS A 55 9.35 11.82 7.82
N ASP A 56 9.29 12.59 8.90
CA ASP A 56 10.46 12.90 9.72
C ASP A 56 10.90 11.68 10.56
N ASP A 57 9.98 10.74 10.81
CA ASP A 57 10.19 9.50 11.54
C ASP A 57 10.28 8.26 10.64
N ALA A 58 10.80 8.42 9.41
CA ALA A 58 10.77 7.35 8.40
C ALA A 58 11.44 6.03 8.81
N GLU A 59 12.44 6.08 9.70
CA GLU A 59 13.17 4.91 10.21
C GLU A 59 12.30 3.98 11.08
N SER A 60 11.24 4.50 11.70
CA SER A 60 10.37 3.75 12.62
C SER A 60 9.02 3.37 11.99
N VAL A 61 8.88 3.52 10.67
CA VAL A 61 7.60 3.41 9.97
C VAL A 61 7.59 2.25 9.01
N TYR A 62 6.52 1.44 9.05
CA TYR A 62 6.21 0.48 8.00
C TYR A 62 5.24 1.09 6.99
N SER A 63 5.29 0.64 5.74
CA SER A 63 4.51 1.19 4.64
C SER A 63 3.92 0.11 3.76
N ILE A 64 2.68 0.32 3.32
CA ILE A 64 1.98 -0.45 2.27
C ILE A 64 1.73 0.48 1.06
N PRO A 65 2.66 0.54 0.08
CA PRO A 65 2.58 1.51 -1.01
C PRO A 65 1.50 1.22 -2.05
N CYS A 66 1.11 -0.04 -2.23
CA CYS A 66 0.18 -0.41 -3.29
C CYS A 66 -0.52 -1.76 -3.09
N PHE A 67 -1.62 -1.88 -3.83
CA PHE A 67 -2.42 -3.07 -4.05
C PHE A 67 -2.53 -3.31 -5.55
N TYR A 68 -2.44 -4.57 -5.94
CA TYR A 68 -2.85 -5.04 -7.25
C TYR A 68 -4.03 -5.98 -7.06
N ILE A 69 -5.16 -5.70 -7.72
CA ILE A 69 -6.34 -6.57 -7.73
C ILE A 69 -6.71 -6.85 -9.19
N LYS A 70 -6.82 -8.14 -9.55
CA LYS A 70 -7.30 -8.57 -10.86
C LYS A 70 -8.66 -7.92 -11.16
N ASN A 71 -8.86 -7.44 -12.38
CA ASN A 71 -9.98 -6.54 -12.71
C ASN A 71 -11.36 -7.10 -12.29
N ARG A 72 -11.61 -8.38 -12.56
CA ARG A 72 -12.88 -9.06 -12.23
C ARG A 72 -13.15 -9.25 -10.73
N TYR A 73 -12.13 -9.08 -9.88
CA TYR A 73 -12.22 -9.21 -8.42
C TYR A 73 -12.19 -7.84 -7.71
N ARG A 74 -12.19 -6.73 -8.47
CA ARG A 74 -12.25 -5.39 -7.89
C ARG A 74 -13.63 -5.12 -7.28
N LYS A 75 -13.68 -4.23 -6.29
CA LYS A 75 -14.89 -3.86 -5.53
C LYS A 75 -15.54 -5.01 -4.73
N GLN A 76 -14.88 -6.16 -4.62
CA GLN A 76 -15.34 -7.32 -3.84
C GLN A 76 -14.63 -7.47 -2.47
N GLY A 77 -13.98 -6.40 -1.98
CA GLY A 77 -13.31 -6.42 -0.67
C GLY A 77 -11.90 -7.00 -0.63
N VAL A 78 -11.34 -7.50 -1.75
CA VAL A 78 -9.98 -8.11 -1.79
C VAL A 78 -8.88 -7.20 -1.19
N ALA A 79 -8.90 -5.90 -1.53
CA ALA A 79 -7.92 -4.95 -0.98
C ALA A 79 -8.08 -4.74 0.54
N THR A 80 -9.32 -4.86 1.04
CA THR A 80 -9.62 -4.79 2.48
C THR A 80 -9.00 -5.97 3.20
N GLU A 81 -9.16 -7.18 2.68
CA GLU A 81 -8.61 -8.39 3.30
C GLU A 81 -7.07 -8.40 3.24
N LEU A 82 -6.47 -7.94 2.13
CA LEU A 82 -5.02 -7.72 2.05
C LEU A 82 -4.51 -6.72 3.10
N LEU A 83 -5.21 -5.59 3.28
CA LEU A 83 -4.84 -4.58 4.27
C LEU A 83 -4.98 -5.11 5.70
N LYS A 84 -6.07 -5.83 6.01
CA LYS A 84 -6.28 -6.47 7.31
C LYS A 84 -5.18 -7.49 7.61
N ALA A 85 -4.86 -8.34 6.66
CA ALA A 85 -3.81 -9.35 6.81
C ALA A 85 -2.43 -8.70 7.02
N ALA A 86 -2.10 -7.63 6.30
CA ALA A 86 -0.86 -6.88 6.51
C ALA A 86 -0.80 -6.25 7.92
N VAL A 87 -1.91 -5.64 8.37
CA VAL A 87 -2.05 -5.09 9.72
C VAL A 87 -1.86 -6.17 10.79
N ALA A 88 -2.56 -7.31 10.65
CA ALA A 88 -2.50 -8.40 11.62
C ALA A 88 -1.08 -8.98 11.73
N LEU A 89 -0.41 -9.20 10.59
CA LEU A 89 0.94 -9.72 10.57
C LEU A 89 1.95 -8.75 11.21
N LEU A 90 1.89 -7.46 10.87
CA LEU A 90 2.78 -6.47 11.46
C LEU A 90 2.52 -6.27 12.96
N LYS A 91 1.26 -6.37 13.39
CA LYS A 91 0.92 -6.36 14.82
C LYS A 91 1.51 -7.58 15.54
N ALA A 92 1.39 -8.77 14.97
CA ALA A 92 1.96 -10.00 15.53
C ALA A 92 3.50 -9.94 15.62
N GLU A 93 4.15 -9.20 14.72
CA GLU A 93 5.59 -8.95 14.74
C GLU A 93 6.00 -7.77 15.64
N GLY A 94 5.09 -7.22 16.44
CA GLY A 94 5.37 -6.13 17.38
C GLY A 94 5.67 -4.78 16.72
N GLN A 95 5.28 -4.59 15.47
CA GLN A 95 5.48 -3.30 14.79
C GLN A 95 4.48 -2.26 15.30
N ALA A 96 4.94 -1.03 15.49
CA ALA A 96 4.14 0.02 16.13
C ALA A 96 3.11 0.67 15.21
N ASN A 97 3.37 0.74 13.91
CA ASN A 97 2.53 1.48 12.97
C ASN A 97 2.63 0.95 11.53
N LEU A 98 1.63 1.29 10.72
CA LEU A 98 1.61 1.07 9.28
C LEU A 98 1.10 2.33 8.56
N GLU A 99 1.78 2.74 7.49
CA GLU A 99 1.38 3.83 6.61
C GLU A 99 0.84 3.36 5.25
N GLY A 100 -0.23 4.01 4.80
CA GLY A 100 -0.79 3.90 3.46
C GLY A 100 -0.90 5.25 2.75
N TYR A 101 -1.13 5.22 1.44
CA TYR A 101 -1.04 6.41 0.58
C TYR A 101 -2.26 6.54 -0.33
N PRO A 102 -3.46 6.76 0.24
CA PRO A 102 -4.67 6.78 -0.55
C PRO A 102 -4.60 7.79 -1.68
N VAL A 103 -5.17 7.41 -2.83
CA VAL A 103 -5.33 8.35 -3.95
C VAL A 103 -6.18 9.54 -3.50
N LYS A 104 -5.68 10.75 -3.75
CA LYS A 104 -6.39 12.00 -3.47
C LYS A 104 -7.41 12.24 -4.59
N PRO A 105 -8.72 12.40 -4.28
CA PRO A 105 -9.70 12.79 -5.28
C PRO A 105 -9.35 14.13 -5.94
N THR A 106 -9.60 14.24 -7.24
CA THR A 106 -9.37 15.49 -8.01
C THR A 106 -10.37 16.59 -7.67
N LYS A 107 -11.55 16.24 -7.18
CA LYS A 107 -12.58 17.17 -6.68
C LYS A 107 -13.02 16.74 -5.27
N PRO A 108 -13.19 17.68 -4.33
CA PRO A 108 -13.79 17.40 -3.03
C PRO A 108 -15.13 16.67 -3.20
N GLY A 109 -15.39 15.65 -2.39
CA GLY A 109 -16.62 14.86 -2.46
C GLY A 109 -16.68 13.79 -3.56
N ASN A 110 -15.76 13.80 -4.55
CA ASN A 110 -15.74 12.75 -5.57
C ASN A 110 -15.16 11.44 -5.02
N LYS A 111 -16.03 10.47 -4.76
CA LYS A 111 -15.66 9.13 -4.30
C LYS A 111 -15.38 8.14 -5.44
N ASN A 112 -15.69 8.53 -6.69
CA ASN A 112 -15.54 7.68 -7.87
C ASN A 112 -14.15 7.85 -8.48
N ILE A 113 -13.24 6.98 -8.06
CA ILE A 113 -11.90 6.89 -8.62
C ILE A 113 -11.85 5.68 -9.53
N PRO A 114 -11.51 5.83 -10.83
CA PRO A 114 -11.38 4.68 -11.72
C PRO A 114 -10.35 3.69 -11.17
N GLY A 115 -10.64 2.38 -11.23
CA GLY A 115 -9.81 1.36 -10.61
C GLY A 115 -8.35 1.35 -11.10
N ALA A 116 -8.09 1.83 -12.32
CA ALA A 116 -6.74 2.00 -12.86
C ALA A 116 -5.89 3.02 -12.08
N PHE A 117 -6.52 3.98 -11.38
CA PHE A 117 -5.85 5.01 -10.59
C PHE A 117 -5.89 4.76 -9.08
N ALA A 118 -6.65 3.76 -8.62
CA ALA A 118 -6.86 3.45 -7.21
C ALA A 118 -5.92 2.36 -6.66
N TRP A 119 -4.80 2.08 -7.33
CA TRP A 119 -3.86 1.03 -6.94
C TRP A 119 -3.11 1.33 -5.63
N THR A 120 -3.09 2.57 -5.13
CA THR A 120 -2.59 2.89 -3.79
C THR A 120 -3.66 2.80 -2.69
N GLY A 121 -4.89 2.37 -3.04
CA GLY A 121 -6.03 2.32 -2.13
C GLY A 121 -6.80 3.64 -2.08
N THR A 122 -8.04 3.60 -1.58
CA THR A 122 -8.90 4.79 -1.41
C THR A 122 -8.87 5.29 0.03
N ILE A 123 -9.25 6.55 0.28
CA ILE A 123 -9.39 7.08 1.64
C ILE A 123 -10.28 6.17 2.49
N SER A 124 -11.46 5.78 1.95
CA SER A 124 -12.41 4.91 2.66
C SER A 124 -11.84 3.52 2.98
N LEU A 125 -10.96 2.95 2.14
CA LEU A 125 -10.29 1.69 2.45
C LEU A 125 -9.47 1.81 3.75
N PHE A 126 -8.70 2.89 3.88
CA PHE A 126 -7.83 3.11 5.03
C PHE A 126 -8.61 3.52 6.28
N GLU A 127 -9.53 4.48 6.18
CA GLU A 127 -10.34 4.95 7.32
C GLU A 127 -11.15 3.83 7.96
N LYS A 128 -11.79 2.97 7.15
CA LYS A 128 -12.55 1.81 7.65
C LYS A 128 -11.67 0.80 8.40
N GLN A 129 -10.36 0.82 8.17
CA GLN A 129 -9.39 -0.01 8.87
C GLN A 129 -8.64 0.77 9.96
N GLY A 130 -9.15 1.91 10.43
CA GLY A 130 -8.58 2.65 11.56
C GLY A 130 -7.32 3.45 11.24
N PHE A 131 -7.06 3.75 9.97
CA PHE A 131 -6.00 4.68 9.59
C PHE A 131 -6.53 6.12 9.63
N ALA A 132 -5.68 7.04 10.08
CA ALA A 132 -5.96 8.47 10.09
C ALA A 132 -4.93 9.25 9.28
N LEU A 133 -5.26 10.47 8.87
CA LEU A 133 -4.34 11.36 8.18
C LEU A 133 -3.12 11.68 9.06
N ALA A 134 -1.91 11.45 8.55
CA ALA A 134 -0.64 11.66 9.25
C ALA A 134 0.28 12.71 8.58
N GLY A 135 -0.15 13.28 7.44
CA GLY A 135 0.56 14.35 6.74
C GLY A 135 -0.35 15.52 6.43
N SER A 136 0.19 16.56 5.79
CA SER A 136 -0.64 17.70 5.38
C SER A 136 -1.70 17.29 4.35
N PRO A 137 -2.99 17.65 4.54
CA PRO A 137 -4.04 17.36 3.57
C PRO A 137 -3.90 18.21 2.29
N PHE A 138 -3.08 19.26 2.33
CA PHE A 138 -2.90 20.21 1.22
C PHE A 138 -1.87 19.74 0.19
N THR A 139 -1.10 18.69 0.49
CA THR A 139 -0.14 18.15 -0.48
C THR A 139 -0.83 17.34 -1.58
N SER A 140 -0.10 17.07 -2.66
CA SER A 140 -0.61 16.30 -3.81
C SER A 140 -0.80 14.80 -3.52
N LYS A 141 -0.23 14.28 -2.43
CA LYS A 141 -0.36 12.88 -2.02
C LYS A 141 -0.66 12.80 -0.54
N LEU A 142 -1.60 11.94 -0.18
CA LEU A 142 -2.00 11.75 1.21
C LEU A 142 -1.13 10.69 1.87
N ARG A 143 -0.91 10.85 3.18
CA ARG A 143 -0.25 9.88 4.05
C ARG A 143 -1.19 9.55 5.19
N TYR A 144 -1.59 8.29 5.28
CA TYR A 144 -2.49 7.78 6.29
C TYR A 144 -1.73 6.79 7.15
N ARG A 145 -1.89 6.84 8.47
CA ARG A 145 -1.19 5.97 9.42
C ARG A 145 -2.17 5.34 10.38
N ARG A 146 -1.92 4.08 10.72
CA ARG A 146 -2.56 3.36 11.82
C ARG A 146 -1.50 2.97 12.85
N LEU A 147 -1.78 3.20 14.12
CA LEU A 147 -1.03 2.58 15.23
C LEU A 147 -1.54 1.15 15.43
N LEU A 148 -0.62 0.21 15.60
CA LEU A 148 -0.94 -1.23 15.67
C LEU A 148 -1.03 -1.77 17.10
N GLY A 149 -0.70 -0.96 18.11
CA GLY A 149 -0.91 -1.22 19.54
C GLY A 149 -2.35 -1.61 19.84
#